data_AF-A0A0S8DM83-F1
#
_entry.id   AF-A0A0S8DM83-F1
#
_cell.length_a   1.000
_cell.length_b   1.000
_cell.length_c   1.000
_cell.angle_alpha   90.00
_cell.angle_beta   90.00
_cell.angle_gamma   90.00
#
_symmetry.space_group_name_H-M   'P 1'
#
loop_
_entity.id
_entity.type
_entity.pdbx_description
1 polymer ?
#
loop_
_entity_poly.entity_id
_entity_poly.type
_entity_poly.pdbx_seq_one_letter_code
_entity_poly.pdbx_strand_id
1 'polypeptide(L)'
;MKLASHRNFIRTTFTLLILLTSTSLLEAYPPDNAAVLYYKAFLMLKEPSQEVKEMMADMRHGKIKATDQVRQCLEENRYALEFVETAADVRECDWGHDISRGLGVLMPELAKVRSTAFMLTANAQILAEEGDYRAALARCLTIHKMARHVSDSLLISYLVSTALNSLANERIKDFLSSMPHETETLTWLRGQLVAVSVDAPSIRRAMVREKEISMHEIRAERIDSILEMMGDDFAKDEFTADAVKKVRKADPEFFRVNREYYADVMD
;
A
#
# COMPACT_ATOMS: atom_id res chain seq x y z
N MET A 1 19.35 58.68 34.33
CA MET A 1 19.97 57.34 34.48
C MET A 1 19.01 56.14 34.39
N LYS A 2 17.66 56.30 34.31
CA LYS A 2 16.72 55.16 34.26
C LYS A 2 16.39 54.62 32.85
N LEU A 3 16.68 55.37 31.77
CA LEU A 3 16.35 54.97 30.39
C LEU A 3 17.31 53.93 29.78
N ALA A 4 18.57 53.87 30.23
CA ALA A 4 19.56 52.94 29.69
C ALA A 4 19.29 51.48 30.10
N SER A 5 18.72 51.26 31.29
CA SER A 5 18.39 49.93 31.82
C SER A 5 17.24 49.28 31.04
N HIS A 6 16.23 50.05 30.65
CA HIS A 6 15.05 49.53 29.94
C HIS A 6 15.37 49.09 28.51
N ARG A 7 16.31 49.78 27.85
CA ARG A 7 16.72 49.48 26.46
C ARG A 7 17.60 48.24 26.38
N ASN A 8 18.40 47.98 27.41
CA ASN A 8 19.18 46.75 27.53
C ASN A 8 18.30 45.55 27.90
N PHE A 9 17.30 45.74 28.76
CA PHE A 9 16.31 44.71 29.10
C PHE A 9 15.49 44.30 27.88
N ILE A 10 14.95 45.24 27.10
CA ILE A 10 14.21 44.92 25.86
C ILE A 10 15.10 44.16 24.87
N ARG A 11 16.38 44.54 24.73
CA ARG A 11 17.32 43.86 23.83
C ARG A 11 17.62 42.44 24.29
N THR A 12 17.87 42.20 25.57
CA THR A 12 18.11 40.84 26.07
C THR A 12 16.87 39.96 25.98
N THR A 13 15.67 40.50 26.27
CA THR A 13 14.41 39.74 26.12
C THR A 13 14.12 39.40 24.66
N PHE A 14 14.35 40.31 23.71
CA PHE A 14 14.17 40.02 22.27
C PHE A 14 15.18 38.97 21.77
N THR A 15 16.43 39.03 22.22
CA THR A 15 17.46 38.06 21.82
C THR A 15 17.15 36.67 22.38
N LEU A 16 16.63 36.58 23.62
CA LEU A 16 16.18 35.31 24.21
C LEU A 16 14.93 34.76 23.49
N LEU A 17 13.99 35.63 23.10
CA LEU A 17 12.78 35.21 22.37
C LEU A 17 13.12 34.65 20.98
N ILE A 18 14.07 35.27 20.26
CA ILE A 18 14.55 34.79 18.96
C ILE A 18 15.28 33.45 19.09
N LEU A 19 16.08 33.26 20.15
CA LEU A 19 16.75 31.99 20.45
C LEU A 19 15.77 30.89 20.88
N LEU A 20 14.64 31.23 21.53
CA LEU A 20 13.58 30.28 21.90
C LEU A 20 12.66 29.91 20.72
N THR A 21 12.54 30.76 19.70
CA THR A 21 11.76 30.44 18.48
C THR A 21 12.56 29.74 17.38
N SER A 22 13.90 29.63 17.53
CA SER A 22 14.77 28.99 16.53
C SER A 22 15.14 27.53 16.86
N THR A 23 14.61 26.97 17.94
CA THR A 23 14.56 25.52 18.18
C THR A 23 13.20 24.92 17.86
N SER A 24 12.43 25.54 16.97
CA SER A 24 11.59 24.74 16.09
C SER A 24 12.59 23.94 15.26
N LEU A 25 12.86 22.70 15.65
CA LEU A 25 13.30 21.71 14.68
C LEU A 25 12.29 21.85 13.54
N LEU A 26 12.71 22.44 12.42
CA LEU A 26 12.11 22.09 11.16
C LEU A 26 12.31 20.57 11.12
N GLU A 27 11.28 19.81 11.47
CA GLU A 27 11.13 18.43 11.04
C GLU A 27 10.99 18.49 9.51
N ALA A 28 12.11 18.76 8.86
CA ALA A 28 12.27 18.65 7.44
C ALA A 28 12.48 17.17 7.16
N TYR A 29 11.37 16.49 6.87
CA TYR A 29 11.29 15.15 6.27
C TYR A 29 11.63 13.98 7.22
N PRO A 30 10.84 12.89 7.22
CA PRO A 30 9.80 12.52 6.26
C PRO A 30 8.43 13.17 6.57
N PRO A 31 7.52 13.24 5.59
CA PRO A 31 6.13 13.58 5.87
C PRO A 31 5.56 12.55 6.86
N ASP A 32 4.71 13.01 7.79
CA ASP A 32 3.97 12.14 8.73
C ASP A 32 3.04 11.13 8.01
N ASN A 33 2.99 11.15 6.68
CA ASN A 33 2.20 10.27 5.84
C ASN A 33 3.08 9.59 4.76
N ALA A 34 3.17 8.26 4.83
CA ALA A 34 3.91 7.41 3.89
C ALA A 34 3.44 7.56 2.43
N ALA A 35 2.17 7.87 2.19
CA ALA A 35 1.61 7.97 0.84
C ALA A 35 2.34 9.00 -0.03
N VAL A 36 2.76 10.12 0.56
CA VAL A 36 3.52 11.18 -0.14
C VAL A 36 4.86 10.63 -0.67
N LEU A 37 5.52 9.78 0.11
CA LEU A 37 6.78 9.13 -0.26
C LEU A 37 6.57 8.07 -1.35
N TYR A 38 5.52 7.27 -1.22
CA TYR A 38 5.14 6.32 -2.28
C TYR A 38 4.82 7.03 -3.60
N TYR A 39 4.04 8.11 -3.58
CA TYR A 39 3.74 8.87 -4.79
C TYR A 39 5.01 9.44 -5.43
N LYS A 40 5.93 9.98 -4.63
CA LYS A 40 7.24 10.42 -5.13
C LYS A 40 8.02 9.29 -5.79
N ALA A 41 8.06 8.11 -5.16
CA ALA A 41 8.67 6.93 -5.75
C ALA A 41 7.99 6.54 -7.07
N PHE A 42 6.66 6.50 -7.12
CA PHE A 42 5.91 6.08 -8.30
C PHE A 42 6.05 7.03 -9.48
N LEU A 43 6.28 8.33 -9.24
CA LEU A 43 6.59 9.30 -10.28
C LEU A 43 8.01 9.10 -10.88
N MET A 44 8.94 8.57 -10.09
CA MET A 44 10.31 8.29 -10.52
C MET A 44 10.47 6.88 -11.10
N LEU A 45 9.53 5.99 -10.79
CA LEU A 45 9.57 4.59 -11.15
C LEU A 45 9.48 4.41 -12.67
N LYS A 46 10.51 3.82 -13.25
CA LYS A 46 10.51 3.35 -14.63
C LYS A 46 9.90 1.97 -14.69
N GLU A 47 8.78 1.85 -15.39
CA GLU A 47 8.10 0.58 -15.60
C GLU A 47 9.03 -0.42 -16.32
N PRO A 48 9.27 -1.61 -15.76
CA PRO A 48 10.03 -2.64 -16.45
C PRO A 48 9.33 -3.06 -17.75
N SER A 49 10.12 -3.42 -18.76
CA SER A 49 9.58 -4.01 -19.99
C SER A 49 8.88 -5.34 -19.68
N GLN A 50 8.00 -5.79 -20.58
CA GLN A 50 7.28 -7.06 -20.41
C GLN A 50 8.24 -8.25 -20.27
N GLU A 51 9.31 -8.27 -21.07
CA GLU A 51 10.37 -9.27 -21.00
C GLU A 51 11.04 -9.28 -19.61
N VAL A 52 11.38 -8.11 -19.06
CA VAL A 52 11.99 -8.03 -17.72
C VAL A 52 11.00 -8.47 -16.63
N LYS A 53 9.70 -8.16 -16.77
CA LYS A 53 8.66 -8.65 -15.84
C LYS A 53 8.55 -10.17 -15.84
N GLU A 54 8.66 -10.79 -17.01
CA GLU A 54 8.68 -12.25 -17.17
C GLU A 54 9.94 -12.86 -16.55
N MET A 55 11.12 -12.27 -16.78
CA MET A 55 12.36 -12.69 -16.11
C MET A 55 12.26 -12.61 -14.58
N MET A 56 11.73 -11.52 -14.03
CA MET A 56 11.50 -11.39 -12.58
C MET A 56 10.54 -12.46 -12.05
N ALA A 57 9.51 -12.83 -12.81
CA ALA A 57 8.58 -13.89 -12.43
C ALA A 57 9.24 -15.27 -12.46
N ASP A 58 10.05 -15.56 -13.49
CA ASP A 58 10.78 -16.82 -13.61
C ASP A 58 11.89 -16.96 -12.55
N MET A 59 12.55 -15.86 -12.19
CA MET A 59 13.48 -15.80 -11.05
C MET A 59 12.77 -16.16 -9.74
N ARG A 60 11.60 -15.55 -9.49
CA ARG A 60 10.82 -15.84 -8.27
C ARG A 60 10.44 -17.30 -8.14
N HIS A 61 10.14 -17.97 -9.26
CA HIS A 61 9.82 -19.40 -9.29
C HIS A 61 11.06 -20.31 -9.39
N GLY A 62 12.27 -19.76 -9.27
CA GLY A 62 13.52 -20.51 -9.30
C GLY A 62 13.87 -21.13 -10.66
N LYS A 63 13.24 -20.68 -11.76
CA LYS A 63 13.51 -21.21 -13.11
C LYS A 63 14.81 -20.68 -13.69
N ILE A 64 15.16 -19.45 -13.35
CA ILE A 64 16.40 -18.77 -13.78
C ILE A 64 17.05 -18.09 -12.58
N LYS A 65 18.37 -17.84 -12.68
CA LYS A 65 19.11 -16.98 -11.76
C LYS A 65 18.97 -15.50 -12.17
N ALA A 66 19.52 -14.59 -11.37
CA ALA A 66 19.59 -13.19 -11.73
C ALA A 66 20.29 -12.95 -13.08
N THR A 67 19.67 -12.11 -13.92
CA THR A 67 20.18 -11.68 -15.22
C THR A 67 20.66 -10.23 -15.18
N ASP A 68 21.54 -9.85 -16.09
CA ASP A 68 22.05 -8.47 -16.19
C ASP A 68 20.91 -7.47 -16.49
N GLN A 69 19.90 -7.88 -17.26
CA GLN A 69 18.73 -7.05 -17.56
C GLN A 69 17.91 -6.73 -16.30
N VAL A 70 17.69 -7.72 -15.43
CA VAL A 70 16.99 -7.49 -14.16
C VAL A 70 17.83 -6.59 -13.24
N ARG A 71 19.15 -6.83 -13.17
CA ARG A 71 20.08 -6.00 -12.38
C ARG A 71 20.08 -4.54 -12.86
N GLN A 72 20.17 -4.32 -14.17
CA GLN A 72 20.11 -3.00 -14.75
C GLN A 72 18.76 -2.32 -14.47
N CYS A 73 17.64 -3.04 -14.63
CA CYS A 73 16.32 -2.50 -14.33
C CYS A 73 16.19 -2.04 -12.87
N LEU A 74 16.74 -2.81 -11.93
CA LEU A 74 16.75 -2.45 -10.51
C LEU A 74 17.66 -1.25 -10.24
N GLU A 75 18.85 -1.18 -10.85
CA GLU A 75 19.75 -0.03 -10.70
C GLU A 75 19.12 1.25 -11.24
N GLU A 76 18.46 1.19 -12.40
CA GLU A 76 17.74 2.33 -12.98
C GLU A 76 16.58 2.82 -12.10
N ASN A 77 16.06 1.97 -11.21
CA ASN A 77 15.00 2.27 -10.26
C ASN A 77 15.50 2.46 -8.81
N ARG A 78 16.81 2.46 -8.56
CA ARG A 78 17.41 2.46 -7.21
C ARG A 78 16.82 3.56 -6.32
N TYR A 79 16.79 4.81 -6.80
CA TYR A 79 16.24 5.93 -6.04
C TYR A 79 14.73 5.82 -5.76
N ALA A 80 13.96 5.23 -6.68
CA ALA A 80 12.53 5.00 -6.45
C ALA A 80 12.33 3.94 -5.36
N LEU A 81 13.14 2.88 -5.35
CA LEU A 81 13.12 1.85 -4.31
C LEU A 81 13.58 2.40 -2.95
N GLU A 82 14.56 3.30 -2.90
CA GLU A 82 14.97 3.99 -1.67
C GLU A 82 13.81 4.83 -1.07
N PHE A 83 13.01 5.51 -1.90
CA PHE A 83 11.81 6.20 -1.42
C PHE A 83 10.74 5.24 -0.92
N VAL A 84 10.56 4.09 -1.56
CA VAL A 84 9.63 3.04 -1.12
C VAL A 84 10.01 2.47 0.23
N GLU A 85 11.30 2.23 0.45
CA GLU A 85 11.84 1.76 1.72
C GLU A 85 11.62 2.80 2.82
N THR A 86 11.94 4.07 2.53
CA THR A 86 11.68 5.18 3.45
C THR A 86 10.19 5.30 3.78
N ALA A 87 9.32 5.16 2.77
CA ALA A 87 7.86 5.17 2.94
C ALA A 87 7.37 4.03 3.83
N ALA A 88 7.93 2.84 3.65
CA ALA A 88 7.56 1.66 4.41
C ALA A 88 7.89 1.79 5.92
N ASP A 89 8.89 2.61 6.26
CA ASP A 89 9.27 2.87 7.66
C ASP A 89 8.41 3.95 8.34
N VAL A 90 7.66 4.76 7.58
CA VAL A 90 6.68 5.69 8.15
C VAL A 90 5.49 4.89 8.71
N ARG A 91 4.99 5.29 9.90
CA ARG A 91 3.93 4.55 10.59
C ARG A 91 2.56 4.72 9.95
N GLU A 92 2.21 5.97 9.64
CA GLU A 92 0.88 6.33 9.11
C GLU A 92 0.93 6.40 7.58
N CYS A 93 -0.11 5.90 6.93
CA CYS A 93 -0.27 6.01 5.48
C CYS A 93 -1.73 6.31 5.15
N ASP A 94 -1.97 7.52 4.65
CA ASP A 94 -3.26 7.95 4.15
C ASP A 94 -3.16 8.28 2.66
N TRP A 95 -3.79 7.45 1.83
CA TRP A 95 -3.81 7.59 0.37
C TRP A 95 -4.80 8.65 -0.12
N GLY A 96 -5.62 9.23 0.76
CA GLY A 96 -6.57 10.28 0.41
C GLY A 96 -7.74 9.79 -0.45
N HIS A 97 -8.19 8.53 -0.26
CA HIS A 97 -9.30 7.97 -1.01
C HIS A 97 -10.61 8.71 -0.74
N ASP A 98 -11.29 9.15 -1.80
CA ASP A 98 -12.64 9.70 -1.70
C ASP A 98 -13.69 8.58 -1.65
N ILE A 99 -13.89 8.03 -0.44
CA ILE A 99 -14.83 6.93 -0.18
C ILE A 99 -16.28 7.32 -0.54
N SER A 100 -16.61 8.62 -0.65
CA SER A 100 -17.95 9.07 -1.06
C SER A 100 -18.33 8.65 -2.49
N ARG A 101 -17.33 8.28 -3.30
CA ARG A 101 -17.52 7.72 -4.65
C ARG A 101 -17.94 6.25 -4.66
N GLY A 102 -18.07 5.62 -3.49
CA GLY A 102 -18.54 4.25 -3.34
C GLY A 102 -17.65 3.26 -4.11
N LEU A 103 -18.29 2.36 -4.87
CA LEU A 103 -17.59 1.35 -5.68
C LEU A 103 -16.71 1.96 -6.79
N GLY A 104 -16.96 3.22 -7.17
CA GLY A 104 -16.19 3.94 -8.19
C GLY A 104 -14.93 4.64 -7.65
N VAL A 105 -14.53 4.39 -6.40
CA VAL A 105 -13.31 4.98 -5.85
C VAL A 105 -12.08 4.46 -6.60
N LEU A 106 -11.21 5.37 -7.00
CA LEU A 106 -10.00 5.03 -7.73
C LEU A 106 -8.86 4.78 -6.73
N MET A 107 -8.18 3.64 -6.90
CA MET A 107 -7.04 3.22 -6.09
C MET A 107 -5.83 2.90 -7.00
N PRO A 108 -5.33 3.89 -7.78
CA PRO A 108 -4.28 3.68 -8.77
C PRO A 108 -2.97 3.18 -8.17
N GLU A 109 -2.73 3.46 -6.88
CA GLU A 109 -1.55 3.02 -6.15
C GLU A 109 -1.45 1.49 -6.01
N LEU A 110 -2.58 0.75 -5.98
CA LEU A 110 -2.54 -0.70 -5.76
C LEU A 110 -1.72 -1.43 -6.83
N ALA A 111 -1.86 -1.01 -8.10
CA ALA A 111 -1.07 -1.56 -9.20
C ALA A 111 0.42 -1.23 -9.06
N LYS A 112 0.75 0.01 -8.63
CA LYS A 112 2.13 0.47 -8.44
C LYS A 112 2.81 -0.21 -7.25
N VAL A 113 2.10 -0.39 -6.14
CA VAL A 113 2.57 -1.13 -4.97
C VAL A 113 2.89 -2.58 -5.35
N ARG A 114 2.02 -3.25 -6.11
CA ARG A 114 2.27 -4.61 -6.62
C ARG A 114 3.51 -4.68 -7.51
N SER A 115 3.62 -3.78 -8.49
CA SER A 115 4.78 -3.72 -9.39
C SER A 115 6.08 -3.53 -8.61
N THR A 116 6.06 -2.63 -7.62
CA THR A 116 7.20 -2.35 -6.75
C THR A 116 7.57 -3.55 -5.88
N ALA A 117 6.60 -4.27 -5.33
CA ALA A 117 6.86 -5.47 -4.55
C ALA A 117 7.53 -6.59 -5.38
N PHE A 118 7.21 -6.70 -6.68
CA PHE A 118 7.91 -7.62 -7.58
C PHE A 118 9.37 -7.22 -7.79
N MET A 119 9.67 -5.92 -7.95
CA MET A 119 11.05 -5.44 -8.03
C MET A 119 11.82 -5.66 -6.72
N LEU A 120 11.22 -5.39 -5.56
CA LEU A 120 11.82 -5.68 -4.25
C LEU A 120 12.09 -7.18 -4.08
N THR A 121 11.19 -8.05 -4.56
CA THR A 121 11.38 -9.51 -4.55
C THR A 121 12.57 -9.92 -5.43
N ALA A 122 12.68 -9.37 -6.64
CA ALA A 122 13.81 -9.63 -7.53
C ALA A 122 15.14 -9.13 -6.92
N ASN A 123 15.12 -7.95 -6.29
CA ASN A 123 16.28 -7.41 -5.58
C ASN A 123 16.67 -8.28 -4.37
N ALA A 124 15.69 -8.78 -3.60
CA ALA A 124 15.94 -9.70 -2.51
C ALA A 124 16.60 -11.00 -2.98
N GLN A 125 16.13 -11.57 -4.10
CA GLN A 125 16.72 -12.77 -4.68
C GLN A 125 18.17 -12.55 -5.10
N ILE A 126 18.47 -11.41 -5.73
CA ILE A 126 19.83 -11.01 -6.10
C ILE A 126 20.75 -10.92 -4.88
N LEU A 127 20.31 -10.25 -3.81
CA LEU A 127 21.07 -10.11 -2.57
C LEU A 127 21.35 -11.48 -1.92
N ALA A 128 20.36 -12.38 -1.93
CA ALA A 128 20.54 -13.73 -1.40
C ALA A 128 21.52 -14.56 -2.25
N GLU A 129 21.50 -14.43 -3.58
CA GLU A 129 22.47 -15.07 -4.47
C GLU A 129 23.91 -14.57 -4.24
N GLU A 130 24.06 -13.33 -3.78
CA GLU A 130 25.34 -12.71 -3.41
C GLU A 130 25.76 -13.03 -1.97
N GLY A 131 24.93 -13.74 -1.21
CA GLY A 131 25.18 -14.14 0.18
C GLY A 131 24.73 -13.11 1.23
N ASP A 132 24.19 -11.96 0.83
CA ASP A 132 23.63 -10.97 1.76
C ASP A 132 22.17 -11.29 2.12
N TYR A 133 22.00 -12.36 2.89
CA TYR A 133 20.69 -12.81 3.35
C TYR A 133 20.00 -11.79 4.26
N ARG A 134 20.76 -11.00 5.03
CA ARG A 134 20.17 -9.99 5.92
C ARG A 134 19.51 -8.88 5.11
N ALA A 135 20.18 -8.36 4.07
CA ALA A 135 19.58 -7.39 3.16
C ALA A 135 18.42 -8.00 2.37
N ALA A 136 18.53 -9.24 1.89
CA ALA A 136 17.45 -9.93 1.20
C ALA A 136 16.18 -10.04 2.07
N LEU A 137 16.33 -10.42 3.34
CA LEU A 137 15.24 -10.48 4.31
C LEU A 137 14.69 -9.08 4.62
N ALA A 138 15.53 -8.05 4.68
CA ALA A 138 15.09 -6.67 4.86
C ALA A 138 14.16 -6.20 3.73
N ARG A 139 14.44 -6.57 2.47
CA ARG A 139 13.54 -6.30 1.34
C ARG A 139 12.17 -6.97 1.51
N CYS A 140 12.12 -8.19 2.03
CA CYS A 140 10.86 -8.87 2.32
C CYS A 140 10.07 -8.18 3.45
N LEU A 141 10.77 -7.68 4.47
CA LEU A 141 10.15 -6.88 5.54
C LEU A 141 9.61 -5.55 5.02
N THR A 142 10.27 -4.90 4.07
CA THR A 142 9.73 -3.71 3.37
C THR A 142 8.41 -4.04 2.69
N ILE A 143 8.28 -5.20 2.03
CA ILE A 143 7.03 -5.62 1.39
C ILE A 143 5.91 -5.83 2.44
N HIS A 144 6.19 -6.42 3.61
CA HIS A 144 5.20 -6.53 4.68
C HIS A 144 4.72 -5.16 5.19
N LYS A 145 5.64 -4.22 5.37
CA LYS A 145 5.31 -2.84 5.77
C LYS A 145 4.47 -2.12 4.71
N MET A 146 4.80 -2.29 3.42
CA MET A 146 3.96 -1.82 2.30
C MET A 146 2.56 -2.44 2.33
N ALA A 147 2.48 -3.74 2.63
CA ALA A 147 1.20 -4.45 2.71
C ALA A 147 0.29 -3.87 3.79
N ARG A 148 0.85 -3.48 4.96
CA ARG A 148 0.10 -2.78 6.00
C ARG A 148 -0.49 -1.46 5.47
N HIS A 149 0.30 -0.66 4.78
CA HIS A 149 -0.11 0.65 4.27
C HIS A 149 -1.24 0.61 3.24
N VAL A 150 -1.43 -0.51 2.52
CA VAL A 150 -2.54 -0.66 1.56
C VAL A 150 -3.74 -1.42 2.13
N SER A 151 -3.75 -1.75 3.42
CA SER A 151 -4.73 -2.71 3.94
C SER A 151 -6.05 -2.11 4.47
N ASP A 152 -6.13 -0.79 4.66
CA ASP A 152 -7.15 -0.16 5.51
C ASP A 152 -8.30 0.55 4.78
N SER A 153 -8.46 0.33 3.47
CA SER A 153 -9.56 0.93 2.71
C SER A 153 -10.69 -0.06 2.42
N LEU A 154 -10.55 -0.91 1.39
CA LEU A 154 -11.63 -1.73 0.84
C LEU A 154 -11.23 -3.21 0.77
N LEU A 155 -12.20 -4.08 0.42
CA LEU A 155 -11.93 -5.52 0.26
C LEU A 155 -10.78 -5.78 -0.71
N ILE A 156 -10.75 -5.07 -1.84
CA ILE A 156 -9.66 -5.20 -2.82
C ILE A 156 -8.30 -4.82 -2.24
N SER A 157 -8.24 -3.81 -1.39
CA SER A 157 -7.01 -3.34 -0.73
C SER A 157 -6.53 -4.38 0.30
N TYR A 158 -7.45 -4.99 1.05
CA TYR A 158 -7.16 -6.15 1.90
C TYR A 158 -6.60 -7.34 1.10
N LEU A 159 -7.20 -7.67 -0.06
CA LEU A 159 -6.73 -8.76 -0.92
C LEU A 159 -5.33 -8.49 -1.48
N VAL A 160 -5.06 -7.25 -1.91
CA VAL A 160 -3.72 -6.83 -2.35
C VAL A 160 -2.72 -6.94 -1.19
N SER A 161 -3.06 -6.42 -0.01
CA SER A 161 -2.22 -6.57 1.19
C SER A 161 -1.89 -8.03 1.50
N THR A 162 -2.90 -8.90 1.46
CA THR A 162 -2.74 -10.34 1.69
C THR A 162 -1.80 -10.98 0.66
N ALA A 163 -1.96 -10.64 -0.62
CA ALA A 163 -1.09 -11.14 -1.68
C ALA A 163 0.37 -10.68 -1.51
N LEU A 164 0.60 -9.44 -1.08
CA LEU A 164 1.94 -8.91 -0.79
C LEU A 164 2.58 -9.62 0.40
N ASN A 165 1.83 -9.83 1.49
CA ASN A 165 2.30 -10.59 2.63
C ASN A 165 2.65 -12.04 2.25
N SER A 166 1.83 -12.69 1.43
CA SER A 166 2.12 -14.04 0.92
C SER A 166 3.40 -14.08 0.11
N LEU A 167 3.59 -13.10 -0.79
CA LEU A 167 4.80 -12.96 -1.60
C LEU A 167 6.07 -12.82 -0.73
N ALA A 168 6.03 -11.95 0.29
CA ALA A 168 7.15 -11.76 1.20
C ALA A 168 7.45 -13.03 2.03
N ASN A 169 6.42 -13.67 2.57
CA ASN A 169 6.55 -14.90 3.35
C ASN A 169 7.17 -16.05 2.56
N GLU A 170 6.76 -16.22 1.29
CA GLU A 170 7.32 -17.23 0.40
C GLU A 170 8.83 -17.02 0.23
N ARG A 171 9.27 -15.78 -0.01
CA ARG A 171 10.70 -15.47 -0.13
C ARG A 171 11.47 -15.66 1.17
N ILE A 172 10.92 -15.22 2.30
CA ILE A 172 11.55 -15.44 3.61
C ILE A 172 11.76 -16.94 3.84
N LYS A 173 10.76 -17.77 3.57
CA LYS A 173 10.86 -19.23 3.71
C LYS A 173 11.99 -19.82 2.85
N ASP A 174 12.09 -19.41 1.60
CA ASP A 174 13.13 -19.89 0.68
C ASP A 174 14.54 -19.47 1.12
N PHE A 175 14.69 -18.22 1.58
CA PHE A 175 15.98 -17.73 2.10
C PHE A 175 16.36 -18.45 3.40
N LEU A 176 15.42 -18.64 4.33
CA LEU A 176 15.65 -19.41 5.56
C LEU A 176 16.05 -20.87 5.27
N SER A 177 15.61 -21.44 4.15
CA SER A 177 15.94 -22.81 3.75
C SER A 177 17.34 -22.96 3.15
N SER A 178 17.97 -21.85 2.74
CA SER A 178 19.27 -21.85 2.04
C SER A 178 20.37 -21.08 2.77
N MET A 179 20.01 -20.18 3.69
CA MET A 179 20.98 -19.34 4.41
C MET A 179 21.78 -20.14 5.46
N PRO A 180 23.02 -19.72 5.77
CA PRO A 180 23.76 -20.25 6.91
C PRO A 180 23.02 -20.03 8.24
N HIS A 181 23.28 -20.90 9.22
CA HIS A 181 22.68 -20.79 10.57
C HIS A 181 23.31 -19.66 11.39
N GLU A 182 22.95 -18.43 11.07
CA GLU A 182 23.40 -17.23 11.77
C GLU A 182 22.38 -16.78 12.84
N THR A 183 22.73 -17.01 14.11
CA THR A 183 21.81 -16.75 15.23
C THR A 183 21.43 -15.27 15.35
N GLU A 184 22.35 -14.35 15.04
CA GLU A 184 22.08 -12.90 15.07
C GLU A 184 21.01 -12.52 14.04
N THR A 185 21.18 -12.93 12.78
CA THR A 185 20.24 -12.65 11.69
C THR A 185 18.86 -13.22 11.97
N LEU A 186 18.78 -14.45 12.50
CA LEU A 186 17.50 -15.07 12.87
C LEU A 186 16.81 -14.35 14.04
N THR A 187 17.58 -13.91 15.04
CA THR A 187 17.05 -13.16 16.18
C THR A 187 16.53 -11.79 15.75
N TRP A 188 17.27 -11.09 14.90
CA TRP A 188 16.85 -9.83 14.29
C TRP A 188 15.55 -10.02 13.48
N LEU A 189 15.51 -11.00 12.57
CA LEU A 189 14.34 -11.27 11.74
C LEU A 189 13.10 -11.54 12.59
N ARG A 190 13.23 -12.37 13.63
CA ARG A 190 12.13 -12.63 14.57
C ARG A 190 11.61 -11.33 15.20
N GLY A 191 12.50 -10.45 15.66
CA GLY A 191 12.12 -9.15 16.21
C GLY A 191 11.34 -8.29 15.21
N GLN A 192 11.80 -8.26 13.95
CA GLN A 192 11.12 -7.51 12.89
C GLN A 192 9.75 -8.09 12.53
N LEU A 193 9.62 -9.42 12.41
CA LEU A 193 8.35 -10.07 12.11
C LEU A 193 7.30 -9.85 13.20
N VAL A 194 7.72 -9.86 14.48
CA VAL A 194 6.83 -9.52 15.58
C VAL A 194 6.34 -8.08 15.43
N ALA A 195 7.24 -7.12 15.16
CA ALA A 195 6.87 -5.71 15.00
C ALA A 195 5.86 -5.49 13.85
N VAL A 196 6.01 -6.19 12.72
CA VAL A 196 5.12 -6.00 11.56
C VAL A 196 3.80 -6.77 11.68
N SER A 197 3.73 -7.82 12.51
CA SER A 197 2.51 -8.63 12.68
C SER A 197 1.48 -8.05 13.66
N VAL A 198 1.87 -7.09 14.51
CA VAL A 198 0.97 -6.44 15.48
C VAL A 198 -0.23 -5.78 14.79
N ASP A 199 -0.05 -5.27 13.57
CA ASP A 199 -1.08 -4.54 12.82
C ASP A 199 -1.64 -5.36 11.65
N ALA A 200 -1.73 -6.69 11.81
CA ALA A 200 -2.25 -7.55 10.76
C ALA A 200 -3.66 -7.11 10.30
N PRO A 201 -3.90 -7.03 8.99
CA PRO A 201 -5.15 -6.51 8.47
C PRO A 201 -6.32 -7.45 8.77
N SER A 202 -7.49 -6.86 9.02
CA SER A 202 -8.69 -7.62 9.39
C SER A 202 -9.65 -7.68 8.20
N ILE A 203 -9.87 -8.89 7.68
CA ILE A 203 -10.89 -9.12 6.64
C ILE A 203 -12.26 -8.63 7.11
N ARG A 204 -12.57 -8.78 8.40
CA ARG A 204 -13.83 -8.32 8.98
C ARG A 204 -14.02 -6.81 8.81
N ARG A 205 -12.98 -6.00 9.08
CA ARG A 205 -13.04 -4.54 8.88
C ARG A 205 -13.28 -4.19 7.41
N ALA A 206 -12.55 -4.83 6.50
CA ALA A 206 -12.73 -4.61 5.07
C ALA A 206 -14.15 -4.98 4.61
N MET A 207 -14.68 -6.12 5.07
CA MET A 207 -16.04 -6.59 4.76
C MET A 207 -17.13 -5.67 5.31
N VAL A 208 -16.96 -5.13 6.53
CA VAL A 208 -17.89 -4.15 7.11
C VAL A 208 -17.95 -2.89 6.24
N ARG A 209 -16.80 -2.37 5.80
CA ARG A 209 -16.76 -1.19 4.94
C ARG A 209 -17.33 -1.47 3.54
N GLU A 210 -17.05 -2.63 2.98
CA GLU A 210 -17.63 -3.08 1.70
C GLU A 210 -19.15 -3.21 1.80
N LYS A 211 -19.66 -3.69 2.93
CA LYS A 211 -21.08 -3.78 3.25
C LYS A 211 -21.72 -2.38 3.28
N GLU A 212 -21.11 -1.44 3.99
CA GLU A 212 -21.58 -0.05 4.07
C GLU A 212 -21.66 0.61 2.69
N ILE A 213 -20.64 0.43 1.85
CA ILE A 213 -20.61 0.95 0.48
C ILE A 213 -21.69 0.28 -0.37
N SER A 214 -21.81 -1.05 -0.32
CA SER A 214 -22.81 -1.78 -1.09
C SER A 214 -24.23 -1.36 -0.71
N MET A 215 -24.53 -1.19 0.58
CA MET A 215 -25.83 -0.67 1.04
C MET A 215 -26.09 0.76 0.58
N HIS A 216 -25.05 1.59 0.45
CA HIS A 216 -25.17 2.93 -0.13
C HIS A 216 -25.45 2.88 -1.64
N GLU A 217 -24.86 1.93 -2.36
CA GLU A 217 -25.00 1.78 -3.81
C GLU A 217 -26.32 1.11 -4.24
N ILE A 218 -26.93 0.25 -3.42
CA ILE A 218 -28.23 -0.39 -3.75
C ILE A 218 -29.38 0.64 -3.60
N ARG A 219 -29.49 1.57 -4.55
CA ARG A 219 -30.51 2.61 -4.63
C ARG A 219 -30.91 2.89 -6.07
N ALA A 220 -32.14 3.36 -6.28
CA ALA A 220 -32.67 3.61 -7.61
C ALA A 220 -31.79 4.59 -8.40
N GLU A 221 -31.37 5.67 -7.73
CA GLU A 221 -30.53 6.72 -8.30
C GLU A 221 -29.08 6.31 -8.62
N ARG A 222 -28.64 5.13 -8.15
CA ARG A 222 -27.27 4.63 -8.33
C ARG A 222 -27.16 3.53 -9.39
N ILE A 223 -28.28 2.91 -9.83
CA ILE A 223 -28.27 1.76 -10.75
C ILE A 223 -27.46 2.03 -11.99
N ASP A 224 -27.70 3.14 -12.69
CA ASP A 224 -27.05 3.39 -13.96
C ASP A 224 -25.53 3.53 -13.79
N SER A 225 -25.08 4.15 -12.69
CA SER A 225 -23.66 4.21 -12.36
C SER A 225 -23.05 2.83 -12.12
N ILE A 226 -23.77 1.92 -11.45
CA ILE A 226 -23.32 0.54 -11.23
C ILE A 226 -23.22 -0.20 -12.56
N LEU A 227 -24.25 -0.08 -13.40
CA LEU A 227 -24.28 -0.75 -14.71
C LEU A 227 -23.16 -0.24 -15.64
N GLU A 228 -22.88 1.07 -15.62
CA GLU A 228 -21.74 1.65 -16.34
C GLU A 228 -20.40 1.06 -15.84
N MET A 229 -20.24 0.89 -14.52
CA MET A 229 -19.02 0.28 -13.96
C MET A 229 -18.86 -1.20 -14.33
N MET A 230 -19.95 -1.94 -14.49
CA MET A 230 -19.91 -3.35 -14.91
C MET A 230 -19.54 -3.51 -16.39
N GLY A 231 -19.64 -2.44 -17.18
CA GLY A 231 -19.28 -2.39 -18.59
C GLY A 231 -20.29 -3.07 -19.51
N ASP A 232 -20.13 -2.82 -20.81
CA ASP A 232 -21.05 -3.31 -21.87
C ASP A 232 -21.11 -4.85 -21.94
N ASP A 233 -20.11 -5.52 -21.38
CA ASP A 233 -20.00 -6.97 -21.35
C ASP A 233 -20.96 -7.63 -20.37
N PHE A 234 -21.45 -6.90 -19.36
CA PHE A 234 -22.28 -7.44 -18.30
C PHE A 234 -23.69 -7.86 -18.76
N ALA A 235 -24.23 -7.24 -19.82
CA ALA A 235 -25.59 -7.49 -20.31
C ALA A 235 -25.62 -8.26 -21.64
N LYS A 236 -24.59 -9.06 -21.95
CA LYS A 236 -24.46 -9.77 -23.22
C LYS A 236 -25.39 -10.96 -23.36
N ASP A 237 -25.79 -11.59 -22.25
CA ASP A 237 -26.71 -12.72 -22.26
C ASP A 237 -28.15 -12.29 -21.91
N GLU A 238 -29.12 -13.11 -22.31
CA GLU A 238 -30.54 -12.80 -22.14
C GLU A 238 -30.94 -12.64 -20.67
N PHE A 239 -30.32 -13.42 -19.78
CA PHE A 239 -30.63 -13.42 -18.35
C PHE A 239 -30.16 -12.12 -17.69
N THR A 240 -28.92 -11.69 -17.96
CA THR A 240 -28.41 -10.41 -17.44
C THR A 240 -29.14 -9.21 -18.03
N ALA A 241 -29.47 -9.22 -19.32
CA ALA A 241 -30.25 -8.16 -19.95
C ALA A 241 -31.67 -8.01 -19.37
N ASP A 242 -32.33 -9.13 -19.04
CA ASP A 242 -33.63 -9.12 -18.36
C ASP A 242 -33.51 -8.59 -16.91
N ALA A 243 -32.48 -9.02 -16.17
CA ALA A 243 -32.20 -8.50 -14.83
C ALA A 243 -32.00 -6.98 -14.83
N VAL A 244 -31.22 -6.44 -15.77
CA VAL A 244 -31.01 -4.99 -15.92
C VAL A 244 -32.33 -4.26 -16.17
N LYS A 245 -33.19 -4.78 -17.07
CA LYS A 245 -34.51 -4.19 -17.35
C LYS A 245 -35.41 -4.18 -16.12
N LYS A 246 -35.39 -5.26 -15.33
CA LYS A 246 -36.17 -5.38 -14.08
C LYS A 246 -35.68 -4.37 -13.03
N VAL A 247 -34.37 -4.30 -12.82
CA VAL A 247 -33.75 -3.39 -11.84
C VAL A 247 -34.03 -1.93 -12.19
N ARG A 248 -33.91 -1.53 -13.46
CA ARG A 248 -34.23 -0.15 -13.91
C ARG A 248 -35.70 0.25 -13.74
N LYS A 249 -36.62 -0.72 -13.70
CA LYS A 249 -38.06 -0.47 -13.53
C LYS A 249 -38.54 -0.74 -12.11
N ALA A 250 -37.64 -1.09 -11.20
CA ALA A 250 -37.99 -1.47 -9.85
C ALA A 250 -38.47 -0.26 -9.03
N ASP A 251 -39.36 -0.51 -8.09
CA ASP A 251 -39.89 0.50 -7.18
C ASP A 251 -38.95 0.72 -5.97
N PRO A 252 -39.17 1.77 -5.15
CA PRO A 252 -38.35 2.00 -3.96
C PRO A 252 -38.34 0.83 -2.96
N GLU A 253 -39.41 0.04 -2.93
CA GLU A 253 -39.55 -1.10 -2.03
C GLU A 253 -38.60 -2.24 -2.41
N PHE A 254 -38.42 -2.50 -3.71
CA PHE A 254 -37.40 -3.43 -4.20
C PHE A 254 -36.00 -3.09 -3.66
N PHE A 255 -35.57 -1.83 -3.73
CA PHE A 255 -34.24 -1.45 -3.22
C PHE A 255 -34.14 -1.55 -1.70
N ARG A 256 -35.22 -1.24 -0.98
CA ARG A 256 -35.27 -1.39 0.48
C ARG A 256 -35.08 -2.85 0.89
N VAL A 257 -35.88 -3.76 0.31
CA VAL A 257 -35.82 -5.20 0.59
C VAL A 257 -34.45 -5.78 0.23
N ASN A 258 -33.87 -5.39 -0.92
CA ASN A 258 -32.54 -5.87 -1.30
C ASN A 258 -31.43 -5.36 -0.38
N ARG A 259 -31.51 -4.11 0.13
CA ARG A 259 -30.56 -3.61 1.14
C ARG A 259 -30.67 -4.38 2.45
N GLU A 260 -31.89 -4.68 2.91
CA GLU A 260 -32.11 -5.47 4.13
C GLU A 260 -31.59 -6.89 3.98
N TYR A 261 -31.93 -7.56 2.86
CA TYR A 261 -31.40 -8.88 2.55
C TYR A 261 -29.86 -8.89 2.51
N TYR A 262 -29.26 -7.91 1.82
CA TYR A 262 -27.81 -7.80 1.75
C TYR A 262 -27.18 -7.51 3.13
N ALA A 263 -27.86 -6.73 3.97
CA ALA A 263 -27.40 -6.46 5.32
C ALA A 263 -27.34 -7.75 6.15
N ASP A 264 -28.41 -8.55 6.12
CA ASP A 264 -28.53 -9.79 6.88
C ASP A 264 -27.53 -10.87 6.42
N VAL A 265 -27.26 -10.97 5.11
CA VAL A 265 -26.31 -11.96 4.56
C VAL A 265 -24.85 -11.66 4.96
N MET A 266 -24.54 -10.40 5.24
CA MET A 266 -23.19 -9.91 5.51
C MET A 266 -22.87 -9.73 7.00
N ASP A 267 -23.78 -10.11 7.90
CA ASP A 267 -23.56 -10.17 9.37
C ASP A 267 -23.06 -11.55 9.84
#